data_AF-A0AA97F6W7-F1
#
_entry.id   AF-A0AA97F6W7-F1
#
_cell.length_a   1.000
_cell.length_b   1.000
_cell.length_c   1.000
_cell.angle_alpha   90.00
_cell.angle_beta   90.00
_cell.angle_gamma   90.00
#
_symmetry.space_group_name_H-M   'P 1'
#
loop_
_entity.id
_entity.type
_entity.pdbx_description
1 polymer ?
#
loop_
_entity_poly.entity_id
_entity_poly.type
_entity_poly.pdbx_seq_one_letter_code
_entity_poly.pdbx_strand_id
1 'polypeptide(L)' 'MEVVQSIQSLVQSKQFNLIEHLTHDIYRTINNLVMQKKLIISSIGVTIHKVAPPVPSVHGGVFFTYRNALQE' A
#
# COMPACT_ATOMS: atom_id res chain seq x y z
N MET A 1 -12.21 -1.71 10.07
CA MET A 1 -11.19 -2.62 10.64
C MET A 1 -10.69 -3.65 9.62
N GLU A 2 -11.56 -4.24 8.79
CA GLU A 2 -11.19 -5.28 7.81
C GLU A 2 -10.01 -4.91 6.89
N VAL A 3 -10.03 -3.74 6.23
CA VAL A 3 -8.93 -3.30 5.36
C VAL A 3 -7.59 -3.21 6.11
N VAL A 4 -7.62 -2.69 7.34
CA VAL A 4 -6.41 -2.57 8.18
C VAL A 4 -5.87 -3.96 8.55
N GLN A 5 -6.75 -4.89 8.92
CA GLN A 5 -6.37 -6.27 9.24
C GLN A 5 -5.77 -6.97 8.03
N SER A 6 -6.38 -6.85 6.84
CA SER A 6 -5.84 -7.43 5.61
C SER A 6 -4.45 -6.88 5.26
N ILE A 7 -4.24 -5.57 5.42
CA ILE A 7 -2.93 -4.93 5.20
C ILE A 7 -1.90 -5.44 6.20
N GLN A 8 -2.25 -5.53 7.50
CA GLN A 8 -1.36 -6.04 8.53
C GLN A 8 -0.96 -7.49 8.25
N SER A 9 -1.91 -8.36 7.92
CA SER A 9 -1.65 -9.76 7.57
C SER A 9 -0.73 -9.87 6.35
N LEU A 10 -0.96 -9.06 5.30
CA LEU A 10 -0.09 -9.01 4.13
C LEU A 10 1.35 -8.65 4.52
N VAL A 11 1.55 -7.56 5.26
CA VAL A 11 2.88 -7.06 5.66
C VAL A 11 3.61 -8.06 6.56
N GLN A 12 2.88 -8.80 7.40
CA GLN A 12 3.45 -9.81 8.30
C GLN A 12 3.73 -11.14 7.60
N SER A 13 3.03 -11.46 6.51
CA SER A 13 3.15 -12.76 5.84
C SER A 13 4.45 -12.96 5.06
N LYS A 14 5.12 -11.88 4.64
CA LYS A 14 6.36 -11.95 3.85
C LYS A 14 7.21 -10.70 4.04
N GLN A 15 8.50 -10.84 3.76
CA GLN A 15 9.41 -9.69 3.70
C GLN A 15 9.33 -9.00 2.35
N PHE A 16 9.50 -7.67 2.37
CA PHE A 16 9.52 -6.83 1.18
C PHE A 16 10.86 -6.11 1.10
N ASN A 17 11.52 -6.21 -0.06
CA ASN A 17 12.77 -5.50 -0.33
C ASN A 17 12.54 -4.08 -0.89
N LEU A 18 11.38 -3.86 -1.52
CA LEU A 18 11.01 -2.62 -2.20
C LEU A 18 9.72 -2.07 -1.61
N ILE A 19 9.69 -0.76 -1.33
CA ILE A 19 8.47 -0.10 -0.85
C ILE A 19 7.42 -0.03 -1.95
N GLU A 20 7.85 -0.04 -3.21
CA GLU A 20 7.02 -0.09 -4.41
C GLU A 20 6.22 -1.39 -4.47
N HIS A 21 6.87 -2.54 -4.26
CA HIS A 21 6.22 -3.85 -4.21
C HIS A 21 5.22 -3.93 -3.05
N LEU A 22 5.61 -3.43 -1.87
CA LEU A 22 4.69 -3.37 -0.73
C LEU A 22 3.48 -2.47 -1.04
N THR A 23 3.70 -1.30 -1.62
CA THR A 23 2.65 -0.33 -1.97
C THR A 23 1.67 -0.94 -2.97
N HIS A 24 2.19 -1.61 -4.00
CA HIS A 24 1.38 -2.26 -5.01
C HIS A 24 0.53 -3.41 -4.44
N ASP A 25 1.08 -4.25 -3.56
CA ASP A 25 0.33 -5.35 -2.96
C ASP A 25 -0.74 -4.85 -1.98
N ILE A 26 -0.47 -3.76 -1.25
CA ILE A 26 -1.47 -3.07 -0.43
C ILE A 26 -2.58 -2.50 -1.33
N TYR A 27 -2.22 -1.82 -2.42
CA TYR A 27 -3.19 -1.32 -3.39
C TYR A 27 -4.09 -2.45 -3.91
N ARG A 28 -3.51 -3.57 -4.34
CA ARG A 28 -4.26 -4.72 -4.85
C ARG A 28 -5.20 -5.32 -3.80
N THR A 29 -4.74 -5.39 -2.55
CA THR A 29 -5.56 -5.84 -1.42
C THR A 29 -6.77 -4.93 -1.22
N ILE A 30 -6.57 -3.60 -1.22
CA ILE A 30 -7.66 -2.63 -1.08
C ILE A 30 -8.59 -2.70 -2.28
N ASN A 31 -8.07 -2.74 -3.51
CA ASN A 31 -8.85 -2.83 -4.74
C ASN A 31 -9.79 -4.04 -4.73
N ASN A 32 -9.27 -5.22 -4.37
CA ASN A 32 -10.07 -6.45 -4.31
C ASN A 32 -11.19 -6.35 -3.25
N LEU A 33 -10.91 -5.80 -2.07
CA LEU A 33 -11.92 -5.62 -1.02
C LEU A 33 -13.00 -4.63 -1.43
N VAL A 34 -12.60 -3.54 -2.10
CA VAL A 34 -13.52 -2.53 -2.65
C VAL A 34 -14.42 -3.12 -3.74
N MET A 35 -13.83 -3.88 -4.67
CA MET A 35 -14.56 -4.61 -5.72
C MET A 35 -15.60 -5.57 -5.14
N GLN A 36 -15.22 -6.38 -4.15
CA GLN A 36 -16.12 -7.34 -3.51
C GLN A 36 -17.31 -6.65 -2.82
N LYS A 37 -17.09 -5.47 -2.24
CA LYS A 37 -18.13 -4.68 -1.57
C LYS A 37 -18.97 -3.82 -2.53
N LYS A 38 -18.64 -3.81 -3.84
CA LYS A 38 -19.32 -3.01 -4.87
C LYS A 38 -19.41 -1.52 -4.50
N LEU A 39 -18.39 -0.98 -3.85
CA LEU A 39 -18.36 0.42 -3.46
C LEU A 39 -18.10 1.30 -4.69
N ILE A 40 -18.79 2.43 -4.78
CA ILE A 40 -18.60 3.41 -5.86
C ILE A 40 -17.37 4.27 -5.52
N ILE A 41 -16.18 3.78 -5.88
CA ILE A 41 -14.90 4.46 -5.69
C ILE A 41 -14.29 4.75 -7.07
N SER A 42 -13.81 5.98 -7.31
CA SER A 42 -13.23 6.35 -8.61
C SER A 42 -11.74 6.05 -8.72
N SER A 43 -11.00 6.10 -7.60
CA SER A 43 -9.57 5.81 -7.57
C SER A 43 -9.12 5.39 -6.16
N ILE A 44 -8.03 4.62 -6.11
CA ILE A 44 -7.35 4.26 -4.87
C ILE A 44 -5.92 4.80 -4.97
N GLY A 45 -5.47 5.47 -3.91
CA GLY A 45 -4.08 5.90 -3.73
C GLY A 45 -3.50 5.28 -2.46
N VAL A 46 -2.31 4.71 -2.57
CA VAL A 46 -1.56 4.16 -1.45
C VAL A 46 -0.21 4.86 -1.39
N THR A 47 0.10 5.43 -0.23
CA THR A 47 1.38 6.05 0.07
C THR A 47 2.05 5.30 1.22
N ILE A 48 3.27 4.82 1.00
CA ILE A 48 4.09 4.19 2.03
C ILE A 48 5.23 5.11 2.41
N HIS A 49 5.45 5.25 3.72
CA HIS A 49 6.57 5.98 4.30
C HIS A 49 7.57 5.00 4.91
N LYS A 50 8.81 5.02 4.41
CA LYS A 50 9.97 4.43 5.07
C LYS A 50 10.64 5.52 5.88
N VAL A 51 10.32 5.57 7.17
CA VAL A 51 10.72 6.67 8.09
C VAL A 51 12.24 6.71 8.31
N ALA A 52 12.90 5.55 8.35
CA ALA A 52 14.34 5.43 8.58
C ALA A 52 15.01 4.59 7.47
N PRO A 53 15.15 5.14 6.25
CA PRO A 53 15.91 4.49 5.19
C PRO A 53 17.40 4.49 5.55
N PRO A 54 18.16 3.44 5.23
CA PRO A 54 19.61 3.39 5.47
C PRO A 54 20.37 4.21 4.43
N VAL A 55 19.95 5.46 4.23
CA VAL A 55 20.56 6.42 3.29
C VAL A 55 21.07 7.58 4.13
N PRO A 56 22.39 7.82 4.17
CA PRO A 56 22.98 8.91 4.94
C PRO A 56 22.35 10.27 4.60
N SER A 57 22.17 11.12 5.62
CA SER A 57 21.67 12.50 5.49
C SER A 57 20.24 12.64 4.93
N VAL A 58 19.48 11.55 4.77
CA VAL A 58 18.05 11.62 4.44
C VAL A 58 17.25 11.89 5.71
N HIS A 59 16.79 13.13 5.85
CA HIS A 59 15.91 13.55 6.93
C HIS A 59 14.44 13.33 6.53
N GLY A 60 13.60 12.86 7.47
CA GLY A 60 12.17 12.67 7.24
C GLY A 60 11.78 11.40 6.48
N GLY A 61 12.77 10.61 6.04
CA GLY A 61 12.57 9.34 5.36
C GLY A 61 12.30 9.45 3.86
N VAL A 62 11.89 8.35 3.25
CA VAL A 62 11.45 8.30 1.85
C VAL A 62 10.02 7.78 1.77
N PHE A 63 9.26 8.25 0.79
CA PHE A 63 7.92 7.76 0.55
C PHE A 63 7.72 7.42 -0.92
N PHE A 64 6.81 6.49 -1.16
CA PHE A 64 6.38 6.10 -2.49
C PHE A 64 4.87 6.11 -2.54
N THR A 65 4.31 6.63 -3.64
CA THR A 65 2.86 6.66 -3.86
C THR A 65 2.53 5.93 -5.15
N TYR A 66 1.61 4.97 -5.05
CA TYR A 66 0.93 4.38 -6.19
C TYR A 66 -0.53 4.82 -6.18
N ARG A 67 -1.01 5.35 -7.31
CA ARG A 67 -2.40 5.75 -7.49
C ARG A 67 -2.87 5.30 -8.86
N ASN A 68 -4.05 4.70 -8.92
CA ASN A 68 -4.68 4.32 -10.16
C ASN A 68 -6.22 4.44 -10.05
N ALA A 69 -6.88 4.51 -11.20
CA ALA A 69 -8.32 4.28 -11.27
C ALA A 69 -8.63 2.86 -10.80
N LEU A 70 -9.83 2.68 -10.26
CA LEU A 70 -10.29 1.37 -9.82
C LEU A 70 -10.26 0.40 -11.02
N GLN A 71 -9.47 -0.67 -10.93
CA GLN A 71 -9.35 -1.67 -11.99
C GLN A 71 -10.39 -2.77 -11.77
N GLU A 72 -11.16 -3.05 -12.82
CA GLU A 72 -12.10 -4.19 -12.94
C GLU A 72 -11.37 -5.55 -12.86
#